data_AF-A0A0M8YF88-F1
#
_entry.id   AF-A0A0M8YF88-F1
#
_cell.length_a   1.000
_cell.length_b   1.000
_cell.length_c   1.000
_cell.angle_alpha   90.00
_cell.angle_beta   90.00
_cell.angle_gamma   90.00
#
_symmetry.space_group_name_H-M   'P 1'
#
loop_
_entity.id
_entity.type
_entity.pdbx_description
1 polymer ?
#
loop_
_entity_poly.entity_id
_entity_poly.type
_entity_poly.pdbx_seq_one_letter_code
_entity_poly.pdbx_strand_id
1 'polypeptide(L)' 'MDVTVDTPYGTKSFRDVEPGQTRAHPFATRERDVPAGSASVTASATVDGEPRTVELTAPYEARTCR' A
#
# COMPACT_ATOMS: atom_id res chain seq x y z
N MET A 1 3.34 12.34 6.26
CA MET A 1 2.33 12.03 5.24
C MET A 1 1.51 10.85 5.69
N ASP A 2 0.28 10.73 5.21
CA ASP A 2 -0.57 9.56 5.43
C ASP A 2 -0.62 8.73 4.16
N VAL A 3 -0.55 7.41 4.30
CA VAL A 3 -0.56 6.47 3.19
C VAL A 3 -1.55 5.37 3.47
N THR A 4 -2.48 5.14 2.55
CA THR A 4 -3.37 3.98 2.57
C THR A 4 -3.00 3.06 1.43
N VAL A 5 -2.83 1.78 1.75
CA VAL A 5 -2.56 0.70 0.80
C VAL A 5 -3.76 -0.23 0.81
N ASP A 6 -4.36 -0.42 -0.35
CA ASP A 6 -5.49 -1.30 -0.57
C ASP A 6 -5.10 -2.49 -1.45
N THR A 7 -5.55 -3.67 -1.06
CA THR A 7 -5.33 -4.93 -1.78
C THR A 7 -6.60 -5.77 -1.67
N PRO A 8 -6.78 -6.79 -2.54
CA PRO A 8 -7.84 -7.79 -2.38
C PRO A 8 -7.80 -8.53 -1.02
N TYR A 9 -6.66 -8.46 -0.32
CA TYR A 9 -6.39 -9.16 0.92
C TYR A 9 -6.51 -8.28 2.16
N GLY A 10 -6.94 -7.03 1.97
CA GLY A 10 -7.19 -6.07 3.04
C GLY A 10 -6.54 -4.72 2.79
N THR A 11 -6.86 -3.79 3.68
CA THR A 11 -6.44 -2.39 3.61
C THR A 11 -5.58 -2.05 4.82
N LYS A 12 -4.52 -1.26 4.61
CA LYS A 12 -3.69 -0.74 5.69
C LYS A 12 -3.40 0.75 5.51
N SER A 13 -3.66 1.52 6.56
CA SER A 13 -3.23 2.91 6.65
C SER A 13 -2.01 3.06 7.56
N PHE A 14 -1.05 3.86 7.11
CA PHE A 14 0.09 4.36 7.85
C PHE A 14 -0.08 5.86 8.02
N ARG A 15 -0.11 6.31 9.27
CA ARG A 15 -0.17 7.73 9.59
C ARG A 15 1.20 8.28 9.90
N ASP A 16 1.36 9.58 9.70
CA ASP A 16 2.54 10.33 10.14
C ASP A 16 3.87 9.72 9.65
N VAL A 17 3.89 9.23 8.41
CA VAL A 17 5.12 8.73 7.77
C VAL A 17 6.04 9.91 7.49
N GLU A 18 7.21 9.94 8.13
CA GLU A 18 8.20 10.99 7.96
C GLU A 18 8.96 10.85 6.63
N PRO A 19 9.49 11.94 6.07
CA PRO A 19 10.30 11.90 4.87
C PRO A 19 11.49 10.93 4.99
N GLY A 20 11.74 10.13 3.94
CA GLY A 20 12.81 9.14 3.91
C GLY A 20 12.57 7.87 4.75
N GLN A 21 11.50 7.83 5.55
CA GLN A 21 11.16 6.65 6.33
C GLN A 21 10.44 5.60 5.51
N THR A 22 10.70 4.34 5.84
CA THR A 22 9.97 3.18 5.29
C THR A 22 9.07 2.58 6.36
N ARG A 23 7.89 2.10 5.93
CA ARG A 23 6.96 1.31 6.74
C ARG A 23 6.60 0.06 5.96
N ALA A 24 6.34 -1.03 6.68
CA ALA A 24 5.97 -2.30 6.07
C ALA A 24 4.80 -2.93 6.84
N HIS A 25 3.94 -3.63 6.11
CA HIS A 25 2.86 -4.44 6.69
C HIS A 25 2.66 -5.69 5.83
N PRO A 26 2.72 -6.89 6.41
CA PRO A 26 2.36 -8.10 5.67
C PRO A 26 0.83 -8.18 5.53
N PHE A 27 0.35 -8.33 4.30
CA PHE A 27 -1.04 -8.70 4.02
C PHE A 27 -1.14 -10.22 4.03
N ALA A 28 -1.51 -10.79 5.17
CA ALA A 28 -1.66 -12.23 5.32
C ALA A 28 -2.94 -12.72 4.63
N THR A 29 -2.80 -13.71 3.75
CA THR A 29 -3.93 -14.40 3.10
C THR A 29 -4.06 -15.81 3.66
N ARG A 30 -5.21 -16.46 3.42
CA ARG A 30 -5.40 -17.90 3.63
C ARG A 30 -5.57 -18.65 2.32
N GLU A 31 -5.23 -18.01 1.21
CA GLU A 31 -5.33 -18.60 -0.11
C GLU A 31 -4.13 -19.52 -0.36
N ARG A 32 -4.37 -20.65 -1.01
CA ARG A 32 -3.30 -21.50 -1.50
C ARG A 32 -2.57 -20.86 -2.67
N ASP A 33 -3.31 -20.16 -3.51
CA ASP A 33 -2.84 -19.51 -4.71
C ASP A 33 -3.25 -18.03 -4.67
N VAL A 34 -2.27 -17.15 -4.67
CA VAL A 34 -2.43 -15.70 -4.81
C VAL A 34 -2.15 -15.38 -6.28
N PRO A 35 -3.14 -15.01 -7.10
CA PRO A 35 -2.91 -14.59 -8.48
C PRO A 35 -2.08 -13.30 -8.56
N ALA A 36 -1.48 -13.03 -9.72
CA ALA A 36 -0.83 -11.74 -9.96
C ALA A 36 -1.89 -10.62 -9.93
N GLY A 37 -1.53 -9.47 -9.38
CA GLY A 37 -2.45 -8.36 -9.19
C GLY A 37 -1.71 -7.07 -8.89
N SER A 38 -2.41 -6.11 -8.28
CA SER A 38 -1.81 -4.85 -7.85
C SER A 38 -2.36 -4.37 -6.52
N ALA A 39 -1.53 -3.64 -5.78
CA ALA A 39 -1.94 -2.83 -4.64
C ALA A 39 -2.17 -1.40 -5.09
N SER A 40 -3.27 -0.80 -4.63
CA SER A 40 -3.57 0.63 -4.84
C SER A 40 -3.07 1.41 -3.63
N VAL A 41 -2.27 2.44 -3.85
CA VAL A 41 -1.67 3.27 -2.80
C VAL A 41 -2.17 4.70 -2.96
N THR A 42 -2.85 5.21 -1.96
CA THR A 42 -3.23 6.63 -1.87
C THR A 42 -2.37 7.29 -0.80
N ALA A 43 -1.56 8.27 -1.20
CA ALA A 43 -0.71 9.04 -0.30
C ALA A 43 -1.19 10.50 -0.26
N SER A 44 -1.32 11.06 0.95
CA SER A 44 -1.67 12.46 1.15
C SER A 44 -0.68 13.17 2.06
N ALA A 45 -0.30 14.39 1.69
CA ALA A 45 0.61 15.23 2.45
C ALA A 45 0.34 16.70 2.16
N THR A 46 0.81 17.59 3.03
CA THR A 46 0.90 19.02 2.72
C THR A 46 2.29 19.30 2.14
N VAL A 47 2.34 19.89 0.94
CA VAL A 47 3.58 20.30 0.26
C VAL A 47 3.46 21.79 -0.02
N ASP A 48 4.42 22.59 0.45
CA ASP A 48 4.42 24.05 0.33
C ASP A 48 3.15 24.73 0.86
N GLY A 49 2.56 24.16 1.92
CA GLY A 49 1.33 24.66 2.54
C GLY A 49 0.03 24.22 1.86
N GLU A 50 0.11 23.48 0.75
CA GLU A 50 -1.06 22.99 0.02
C GLU A 50 -1.24 21.47 0.22
N PRO A 51 -2.47 20.99 0.49
CA PRO A 51 -2.73 19.56 0.52
C PRO A 51 -2.56 18.96 -0.88
N ARG A 52 -1.86 17.84 -0.96
CA ARG A 52 -1.63 17.05 -2.16
C ARG A 52 -2.02 15.61 -1.87
N THR A 53 -2.69 14.98 -2.83
CA THR A 53 -3.01 13.55 -2.81
C THR A 53 -2.52 12.93 -4.11
N VAL A 54 -1.90 11.77 -4.02
CA VAL A 54 -1.38 11.02 -5.17
C VAL A 54 -1.84 9.57 -5.04
N GLU A 55 -2.21 8.99 -6.17
CA GLU A 55 -2.53 7.57 -6.28
C GLU A 55 -1.44 6.86 -7.10
N LEU A 56 -1.04 5.69 -6.63
CA LEU A 56 -0.02 4.85 -7.24
C LEU A 56 -0.53 3.41 -7.27
N THR A 57 -0.18 2.69 -8.32
CA THR A 57 -0.50 1.26 -8.46
C THR A 57 0.80 0.47 -8.44
N ALA A 58 0.93 -0.47 -7.52
CA ALA A 58 2.10 -1.32 -7.37
C ALA A 58 1.75 -2.78 -7.73
N PRO A 59 2.25 -3.34 -8.85
CA PRO A 59 1.97 -4.71 -9.23
C PRO A 59 2.69 -5.72 -8.32
N TYR A 60 2.10 -6.90 -8.14
CA TYR A 60 2.71 -8.06 -7.49
C TYR A 60 2.48 -9.32 -8.32
N GLU A 61 3.46 -10.22 -8.29
CA GLU A 61 3.42 -11.49 -9.02
C GLU A 61 2.57 -12.54 -8.28
N ALA A 62 2.12 -13.54 -9.04
CA ALA A 62 1.42 -14.68 -8.47
C ALA A 62 2.33 -15.49 -7.53
N ARG A 63 1.76 -16.06 -6.47
CA ARG A 63 2.46 -16.91 -5.49
C ARG A 63 1.58 -18.09 -5.11
N THR A 64 2.18 -19.27 -5.02
CA THR A 64 1.49 -20.49 -4.54
C THR A 64 2.18 -21.00 -3.28
N CYS A 65 1.41 -21.23 -2.23
CA CYS A 65 1.85 -21.92 -1.03
C CYS A 65 1.95 -23.43 -1.34
N ARG A 66 3.16 -23.98 -1.25
CA ARG A 66 3.47 -25.39 -1.52
C ARG A 66 3.61 -26.18 -0.23
#